data_AF-A0A238VML8-F1
#
_entry.id   AF-A0A238VML8-F1
#
_cell.length_a   1.000
_cell.length_b   1.000
_cell.length_c   1.000
_cell.angle_alpha   90.00
_cell.angle_beta   90.00
_cell.angle_gamma   90.00
#
_symmetry.space_group_name_H-M   'P 1'
#
loop_
_entity.id
_entity.type
_entity.pdbx_description
1 polymer ?
#
loop_
_entity_poly.entity_id
_entity_poly.type
_entity_poly.pdbx_seq_one_letter_code
_entity_poly.pdbx_strand_id
1 'polypeptide(L)'
;KIPDNTNLILHSDQGWQYQMNHYQLLLKQKGIKQSMSRKGNCLDNAIIENFFGILKSEMFYTQKFKSIEQLKKEINKYIIYYNNERIKSNLNKMSPIKYRAHYYQT
;
A
#
# COMPACT_ATOMS: atom_id res chain seq x y z
N LYS A 1 -15.57 -5.48 -1.41
CA LYS A 1 -15.22 -5.86 -0.03
C LYS A 1 -14.36 -7.12 -0.08
N ILE A 2 -13.37 -7.29 0.80
CA ILE A 2 -12.55 -8.51 0.86
C ILE A 2 -13.46 -9.67 1.35
N PRO A 3 -13.53 -10.81 0.63
CA PRO A 3 -14.26 -11.99 1.08
C PRO A 3 -13.74 -12.51 2.42
N ASP A 4 -14.53 -13.35 3.08
CA ASP A 4 -14.07 -14.04 4.29
C ASP A 4 -13.20 -15.25 3.91
N ASN A 5 -12.31 -15.68 4.82
CA ASN A 5 -11.44 -16.85 4.66
C ASN A 5 -10.52 -16.81 3.44
N THR A 6 -9.93 -15.64 3.18
CA THR A 6 -9.13 -15.39 1.97
C THR A 6 -7.68 -15.88 2.04
N ASN A 7 -7.24 -16.44 3.17
CA ASN A 7 -5.85 -16.83 3.44
C ASN A 7 -4.84 -15.70 3.13
N LEU A 8 -5.28 -14.45 3.18
CA LEU A 8 -4.43 -13.29 2.93
C LEU A 8 -3.49 -13.08 4.10
N ILE A 9 -2.28 -12.59 3.78
CA ILE A 9 -1.35 -12.08 4.77
C ILE A 9 -1.35 -10.55 4.67
N LEU A 10 -1.62 -9.89 5.80
CA LEU A 10 -1.46 -8.44 5.92
C LEU A 10 -0.09 -8.16 6.57
N HIS A 11 0.79 -7.51 5.82
CA HIS A 11 2.03 -6.98 6.36
C HIS A 11 1.82 -5.57 6.93
N SER A 12 2.25 -5.34 8.17
CA SER A 12 2.18 -4.03 8.83
C SER A 12 3.41 -3.78 9.70
N ASP A 13 3.62 -2.53 10.09
CA ASP A 13 4.54 -2.23 11.19
C ASP A 13 3.92 -2.58 12.55
N GLN A 14 4.64 -2.25 13.63
CA GLN A 14 4.16 -2.32 15.01
C GLN A 14 3.49 -1.01 15.47
N GLY A 15 2.88 -0.23 14.57
CA GLY A 15 2.10 0.95 14.94
C GLY A 15 0.98 0.60 15.92
N TRP A 16 0.68 1.50 16.86
CA TRP A 16 -0.26 1.25 17.95
C TRP A 16 -1.63 0.76 17.45
N GLN A 17 -2.11 1.33 16.33
CA GLN A 17 -3.40 0.97 15.72
C GLN A 17 -3.44 -0.49 15.25
N TYR A 18 -2.32 -1.02 14.76
CA TYR A 18 -2.23 -2.40 14.28
C TYR A 18 -2.07 -3.41 15.41
N GLN A 19 -1.72 -2.93 16.61
CA GLN A 19 -1.64 -3.73 17.84
C GLN A 19 -2.98 -3.80 18.59
N MET A 20 -3.97 -2.97 18.25
CA MET A 20 -5.24 -2.94 18.97
C MET A 20 -5.98 -4.29 18.84
N ASN A 21 -6.50 -4.80 19.97
CA ASN A 21 -7.26 -6.06 20.02
C ASN A 21 -8.43 -6.08 19.03
N HIS A 22 -9.15 -4.95 18.89
CA HIS A 22 -10.28 -4.85 17.97
C HIS A 22 -9.83 -5.03 16.51
N TYR A 23 -8.70 -4.45 16.13
CA TYR A 23 -8.14 -4.57 14.78
C TYR A 23 -7.71 -6.01 14.48
N GLN A 24 -6.99 -6.64 15.41
CA GLN A 24 -6.57 -8.03 15.28
C GLN A 24 -7.76 -9.00 15.18
N LEU A 25 -8.81 -8.75 15.98
CA LEU A 25 -10.04 -9.54 15.96
C LEU A 25 -10.74 -9.44 14.60
N LEU A 26 -10.82 -8.24 14.03
CA LEU A 26 -11.41 -8.01 12.71
C LEU A 26 -10.65 -8.77 11.61
N LEU A 27 -9.32 -8.76 11.64
CA LEU A 27 -8.49 -9.52 10.69
C LEU A 27 -8.72 -11.04 10.85
N LYS A 28 -8.74 -11.53 12.09
CA LYS A 28 -9.00 -12.94 12.39
C LYS A 28 -10.37 -13.39 11.89
N GLN A 29 -11.42 -12.60 12.12
CA GLN A 29 -12.78 -12.87 11.61
C GLN A 29 -12.85 -12.94 10.09
N LYS A 30 -11.97 -12.21 9.40
CA LYS A 30 -11.83 -12.24 7.93
C LYS A 30 -10.93 -13.36 7.41
N GLY A 31 -10.31 -14.14 8.29
CA GLY A 31 -9.31 -15.15 7.90
C GLY A 31 -8.03 -14.53 7.34
N ILE A 32 -7.69 -13.31 7.75
CA ILE A 32 -6.48 -12.59 7.35
C ILE A 32 -5.41 -12.80 8.44
N LYS A 33 -4.25 -13.32 8.06
CA LYS A 33 -3.09 -13.46 8.95
C LYS A 33 -2.30 -12.15 8.99
N GLN A 34 -2.17 -11.55 10.15
CA GLN A 34 -1.31 -10.38 10.33
C GLN A 34 0.16 -10.82 10.46
N SER A 35 1.06 -10.13 9.77
CA SER A 35 2.50 -10.30 9.83
C SER A 35 3.15 -8.95 10.13
N MET A 36 3.41 -8.67 11.41
CA MET A 36 4.05 -7.43 11.82
C MET A 36 5.58 -7.47 11.66
N SER A 37 6.18 -6.34 11.29
CA SER A 37 7.64 -6.19 11.18
C SER A 37 8.36 -6.51 12.49
N ARG A 38 9.61 -6.95 12.38
CA ARG A 38 10.45 -7.13 13.58
C ARG A 38 10.81 -5.78 14.18
N LYS A 39 10.87 -5.71 15.52
CA LYS A 39 11.31 -4.51 16.22
C LYS A 39 12.74 -4.16 15.78
N GLY A 40 12.95 -2.93 15.31
CA GLY A 40 14.25 -2.45 14.83
C GLY A 40 14.63 -2.88 13.41
N ASN A 41 13.73 -3.53 12.65
CA ASN A 41 13.97 -3.89 11.25
C ASN A 41 13.20 -2.97 10.29
N CYS A 42 13.87 -1.93 9.78
CA CYS A 42 13.27 -1.00 8.82
C CYS A 42 13.01 -1.62 7.44
N LEU A 43 13.71 -2.72 7.09
CA LEU A 43 13.59 -3.33 5.76
C LEU A 43 12.20 -3.92 5.51
N ASP A 44 11.53 -4.40 6.57
CA ASP A 44 10.17 -4.95 6.47
C ASP A 44 9.15 -3.88 6.03
N ASN A 45 9.40 -2.60 6.35
CA ASN A 45 8.52 -1.48 6.00
C ASN A 45 9.00 -0.69 4.77
N ALA A 46 10.22 -0.95 4.29
CA ALA A 46 10.87 -0.14 3.26
C ALA A 46 10.06 -0.03 1.96
N ILE A 47 9.32 -1.08 1.58
CA ILE A 47 8.52 -1.10 0.35
C ILE A 47 7.39 -0.07 0.42
N ILE A 48 6.63 -0.06 1.52
CA ILE A 48 5.50 0.88 1.67
C ILE A 48 6.00 2.29 1.99
N GLU A 49 7.11 2.43 2.72
CA GLU A 49 7.78 3.71 2.93
C GLU A 49 8.27 4.33 1.62
N ASN A 50 8.83 3.52 0.71
CA ASN A 50 9.23 3.98 -0.62
C ASN A 50 8.02 4.50 -1.40
N PHE A 51 6.89 3.78 -1.38
CA PHE A 51 5.65 4.25 -2.00
C PHE A 51 5.22 5.61 -1.44
N PHE A 52 5.18 5.76 -0.12
CA PHE A 52 4.80 7.03 0.51
C PHE A 52 5.78 8.16 0.23
N GLY A 53 7.08 7.88 0.18
CA GLY A 53 8.10 8.86 -0.21
C GLY A 53 7.84 9.40 -1.61
N ILE A 54 7.58 8.50 -2.57
CA ILE A 54 7.28 8.86 -3.97
C ILE A 54 5.96 9.63 -4.07
N LEU A 55 4.88 9.17 -3.41
CA LEU A 55 3.59 9.86 -3.41
C LEU A 55 3.74 11.29 -2.87
N LYS A 56 4.51 11.45 -1.80
CA LYS A 56 4.70 12.76 -1.19
C LYS A 56 5.51 13.69 -2.09
N SER A 57 6.61 13.20 -2.68
CA SER A 57 7.47 14.01 -3.54
C SER A 57 6.82 14.39 -4.86
N GLU A 58 6.08 13.48 -5.49
CA GLU A 58 5.50 13.73 -6.81
C GLU A 58 4.17 14.48 -6.76
N MET A 59 3.38 14.30 -5.68
CA MET A 59 2.01 14.85 -5.60
C MET A 59 1.74 15.71 -4.37
N PHE A 60 2.16 15.29 -3.18
CA PHE A 60 1.75 16.00 -1.95
C PHE A 60 2.49 17.34 -1.78
N TYR A 61 3.80 17.37 -2.00
CA TYR A 61 4.62 18.57 -1.80
C TYR A 61 4.56 19.56 -2.98
N THR A 62 4.05 19.13 -4.14
CA THR A 62 4.03 19.94 -5.37
C THR A 62 2.81 20.87 -5.47
N GLN A 63 1.84 20.76 -4.56
CA GLN A 63 0.62 21.58 -4.58
C GLN A 63 0.07 21.85 -3.17
N LYS A 64 -0.80 22.86 -3.07
CA LYS A 64 -1.54 23.18 -1.84
C LYS A 64 -2.97 22.66 -1.92
N PHE A 65 -3.46 22.11 -0.81
CA PHE A 65 -4.82 21.60 -0.69
C PHE A 65 -5.67 22.56 0.14
N LYS A 66 -6.87 22.87 -0.36
CA LYS A 66 -7.85 23.74 0.31
C LYS A 66 -8.79 22.97 1.24
N SER A 67 -8.91 21.65 1.06
CA SER A 67 -9.75 20.79 1.89
C SER A 67 -9.24 19.35 1.93
N ILE A 68 -9.69 18.60 2.94
CA ILE A 68 -9.44 17.16 3.05
C ILE A 68 -10.06 16.39 1.87
N GLU A 69 -11.22 16.81 1.37
CA GLU A 69 -11.84 16.22 0.18
C GLU A 69 -10.99 16.39 -1.07
N GLN A 70 -10.40 17.59 -1.27
CA GLN A 70 -9.48 17.81 -2.36
C GLN A 70 -8.27 16.88 -2.24
N LEU A 71 -7.67 16.78 -1.05
CA LEU A 71 -6.55 15.88 -0.81
C LEU A 71 -6.91 14.41 -1.09
N LYS A 72 -8.06 13.93 -0.62
CA LYS A 72 -8.55 12.56 -0.90
C LYS A 72 -8.72 12.32 -2.40
N LYS A 73 -9.27 13.28 -3.13
CA LYS A 73 -9.45 13.19 -4.59
C LYS A 73 -8.12 13.06 -5.32
N GLU A 74 -7.14 13.87 -4.95
CA GLU A 74 -5.81 13.83 -5.59
C GLU A 74 -5.02 12.58 -5.21
N ILE A 75 -5.13 12.09 -3.95
CA ILE A 75 -4.57 10.79 -3.56
C ILE A 75 -5.17 9.66 -4.40
N ASN A 76 -6.50 9.64 -4.60
CA ASN A 76 -7.15 8.61 -5.41
C ASN A 76 -6.68 8.63 -6.87
N LYS A 77 -6.60 9.82 -7.48
CA LYS A 77 -6.04 9.97 -8.84
C LYS A 77 -4.59 9.47 -8.91
N TYR A 78 -3.77 9.84 -7.93
CA TYR A 78 -2.38 9.43 -7.88
C TYR A 78 -2.23 7.91 -7.76
N ILE A 79 -3.06 7.25 -6.93
CA ILE A 79 -3.07 5.78 -6.81
C ILE A 79 -3.43 5.11 -8.14
N ILE A 80 -4.40 5.67 -8.88
CA ILE A 80 -4.77 5.15 -10.21
C ILE A 80 -3.59 5.28 -11.18
N TYR A 81 -2.99 6.47 -11.26
CA TYR A 81 -1.79 6.73 -12.08
C TYR A 81 -0.64 5.79 -11.72
N TYR A 82 -0.31 5.68 -10.41
CA TYR A 82 0.80 4.88 -9.92
C TYR A 82 0.67 3.41 -10.31
N ASN A 83 -0.54 2.85 -10.24
CA ASN A 83 -0.78 1.44 -10.52
C ASN A 83 -0.89 1.12 -12.02
N ASN A 84 -1.46 2.04 -12.82
CA ASN A 84 -1.81 1.76 -14.22
C ASN A 84 -0.80 2.32 -15.23
N GLU A 85 -0.19 3.47 -14.93
CA GLU A 85 0.53 4.26 -15.92
C GLU A 85 2.00 4.49 -15.57
N ARG A 86 2.34 4.55 -14.28
CA ARG A 86 3.71 4.84 -13.84
C ARG A 86 4.70 3.80 -14.38
N ILE A 87 5.62 4.25 -15.22
CA ILE A 87 6.72 3.45 -15.75
C ILE A 87 7.79 3.29 -14.66
N LYS A 88 8.14 2.04 -14.36
CA LYS A 88 9.24 1.72 -13.46
C LYS A 88 10.35 1.00 -14.20
N SER A 89 11.57 1.55 -14.16
CA SER A 89 12.75 0.97 -14.82
C SER A 89 13.04 -0.44 -14.31
N ASN A 90 12.93 -0.66 -13.00
CA ASN A 90 13.10 -1.97 -12.35
C ASN A 90 11.95 -2.96 -12.60
N LEU A 91 10.87 -2.56 -13.28
CA LEU A 91 9.76 -3.43 -13.69
C LEU A 91 9.72 -3.60 -15.22
N ASN A 92 10.87 -3.64 -15.90
CA ASN A 92 10.95 -3.72 -17.36
C ASN A 92 10.14 -2.62 -18.07
N LYS A 93 10.13 -1.40 -17.51
CA LYS A 93 9.34 -0.26 -17.98
C LYS A 93 7.81 -0.50 -17.99
N MET A 94 7.33 -1.48 -17.22
CA MET A 94 5.90 -1.72 -17.01
C MET A 94 5.37 -0.91 -15.83
N SER A 95 4.04 -0.70 -15.82
CA SER A 95 3.34 -0.27 -14.61
C SER A 95 3.14 -1.43 -13.64
N PRO A 96 2.91 -1.17 -12.34
CA PRO A 96 2.72 -2.22 -11.35
C PRO A 96 1.67 -3.26 -11.73
N ILE A 97 0.53 -2.84 -12.30
CA ILE A 97 -0.52 -3.77 -12.75
C ILE A 97 -0.05 -4.59 -13.96
N LYS A 98 0.61 -3.95 -14.95
CA LYS A 98 1.12 -4.67 -16.13
C LYS A 98 2.18 -5.70 -15.74
N TYR A 99 3.10 -5.32 -14.85
CA TYR A 99 4.12 -6.22 -14.32
C TYR A 99 3.49 -7.42 -13.60
N ARG A 100 2.49 -7.18 -12.74
CA ARG A 100 1.76 -8.24 -12.05
C ARG A 100 1.03 -9.18 -13.01
N ALA A 101 0.37 -8.64 -14.03
CA ALA A 101 -0.33 -9.46 -15.03
C ALA A 101 0.65 -10.34 -15.83
N HIS A 102 1.80 -9.78 -16.22
CA HIS A 102 2.85 -10.50 -16.92
C HIS A 102 3.44 -11.64 -16.07
N TYR A 103 3.68 -11.39 -14.78
CA TYR A 103 4.21 -12.40 -13.85
C TYR A 103 3.32 -13.64 -13.71
N TYR A 104 1.99 -13.50 -13.78
CA TYR A 104 1.08 -14.66 -13.69
C TYR A 104 0.84 -15.37 -15.02
N GLN A 105 1.29 -14.79 -16.14
CA GLN A 105 1.21 -15.41 -17.46
C GLN A 105 2.47 -16.22 -17.82
N THR A 106 3.52 -16.10 -17.00
CA THR A 106 4.82 -16.78 -17.15
C THR A 106 4.94 -17.85 -16.09
#